data_AF-A0A373CLB3-F1
#
_entry.id   AF-A0A373CLB3-F1
#
_cell.length_a   1.000
_cell.length_b   1.000
_cell.length_c   1.000
_cell.angle_alpha   90.00
_cell.angle_beta   90.00
_cell.angle_gamma   90.00
#
_symmetry.space_group_name_H-M   'P 1'
#
loop_
_entity.id
_entity.type
_entity.pdbx_description
1 polymer ?
#
loop_
_entity_poly.entity_id
_entity_poly.type
_entity_poly.pdbx_seq_one_letter_code
_entity_poly.pdbx_strand_id
1 'polypeptide(L)'
;IQESAAGGLSYKARNHPNADLADLRLSDDMIELLKSGLIDNSLLCELAVHPDFPRLMADLEIYVNGIAGKQVQSANAIVDTMSATIMKQYNPGLSDPQLRQLIAAHIDDDSFCRYVIQQDINKIALDLREAHKDDFFSVPGDNPLEDFLQTAEETASPDSDPEQAALAFICKRLKLNLKKLSEEEKKWLKKIAQKSDLLKNPNPQRGRK
;
A
#
# COMPACT_ATOMS: atom_id res chain seq x y z
N ILE A 1 22.27 18.31 -8.82
CA ILE A 1 21.07 18.09 -7.97
C ILE A 1 21.17 16.63 -7.55
N GLN A 2 21.35 16.42 -6.25
CA GLN A 2 21.68 15.12 -5.65
C GLN A 2 20.52 14.14 -5.80
N GLU A 3 20.85 12.96 -6.32
CA GLU A 3 19.99 11.80 -6.45
C GLU A 3 19.83 11.17 -5.06
N SER A 4 18.63 11.24 -4.52
CA SER A 4 18.25 10.58 -3.27
C SER A 4 18.01 9.10 -3.59
N ALA A 5 18.97 8.26 -3.23
CA ALA A 5 18.83 6.81 -3.27
C ALA A 5 17.83 6.37 -2.17
N ALA A 6 16.58 6.15 -2.57
CA ALA A 6 15.66 5.31 -1.82
C ALA A 6 15.96 3.86 -2.19
N GLY A 7 16.35 3.06 -1.21
CA GLY A 7 16.54 1.63 -1.37
C GLY A 7 15.19 0.94 -1.49
N GLY A 8 14.72 0.77 -2.73
CA GLY A 8 13.81 -0.32 -3.08
C GLY A 8 14.63 -1.48 -3.61
N LEU A 9 14.12 -2.71 -3.51
CA LEU A 9 14.68 -3.88 -4.19
C LEU A 9 15.01 -3.54 -5.64
N SER A 10 16.29 -3.30 -5.92
CA SER A 10 16.78 -2.80 -7.20
C SER A 10 16.40 -3.80 -8.29
N TYR A 11 15.38 -3.46 -9.09
CA TYR A 11 15.22 -4.01 -10.42
C TYR A 11 16.46 -3.62 -11.22
N LYS A 12 17.47 -4.50 -11.22
CA LYS A 12 18.61 -4.36 -12.12
C LYS A 12 18.10 -4.70 -13.51
N ALA A 13 17.84 -3.66 -14.32
CA ALA A 13 17.70 -3.81 -15.75
C ALA A 13 18.95 -4.52 -16.28
N ARG A 14 18.87 -5.83 -16.48
CA ARG A 14 19.91 -6.57 -17.17
C ARG A 14 19.80 -6.13 -18.63
N ASN A 15 20.90 -5.63 -19.19
CA ASN A 15 20.95 -5.44 -20.64
C ASN A 15 20.72 -6.81 -21.28
N HIS A 16 19.57 -6.97 -21.91
CA HIS A 16 19.27 -8.09 -22.78
C HIS A 16 19.56 -7.61 -24.20
N PRO A 17 20.81 -7.74 -24.70
CA PRO A 17 21.19 -7.25 -26.03
C PRO A 17 20.44 -7.93 -27.19
N ASN A 18 19.54 -8.88 -26.88
CA ASN A 18 18.87 -9.77 -27.83
C ASN A 18 17.34 -9.87 -27.62
N ALA A 19 16.72 -9.01 -26.82
CA ALA A 19 15.26 -8.95 -26.79
C ALA A 19 14.79 -8.05 -27.94
N ASP A 20 14.42 -8.65 -29.07
CA ASP A 20 13.76 -7.89 -30.13
C ASP A 20 12.43 -7.39 -29.56
N LEU A 21 12.25 -6.06 -29.56
CA LEU A 21 11.02 -5.43 -29.06
C LEU A 21 9.80 -5.90 -29.87
N ALA A 22 10.02 -6.32 -31.13
CA ALA A 22 8.98 -6.88 -31.99
C ALA A 22 8.44 -8.23 -31.46
N ASP A 23 9.28 -9.03 -30.79
CA ASP A 23 8.87 -10.33 -30.24
C ASP A 23 7.89 -10.18 -29.07
N LEU A 24 7.91 -9.03 -28.39
CA LEU A 24 7.02 -8.72 -27.27
C LEU A 24 5.62 -8.28 -27.71
N ARG A 25 5.41 -8.02 -29.02
CA ARG A 25 4.13 -7.61 -29.62
C ARG A 25 3.43 -6.46 -28.89
N LEU A 26 4.20 -5.53 -28.36
CA LEU A 26 3.66 -4.33 -27.70
C LEU A 26 3.07 -3.41 -28.78
N SER A 27 1.89 -2.84 -28.51
CA SER A 27 1.32 -1.79 -29.35
C SER A 27 2.10 -0.48 -29.17
N ASP A 28 2.00 0.43 -30.15
CA ASP A 28 2.59 1.76 -30.04
C ASP A 28 2.08 2.50 -28.79
N ASP A 29 0.78 2.40 -28.49
CA ASP A 29 0.18 2.98 -27.28
C ASP A 29 0.81 2.42 -25.99
N MET A 30 1.12 1.12 -25.94
CA MET A 30 1.78 0.51 -24.78
C MET A 30 3.21 1.01 -24.63
N ILE A 31 3.93 1.16 -25.74
CA ILE A 31 5.29 1.72 -25.74
C ILE A 31 5.27 3.18 -25.27
N GLU A 32 4.30 3.97 -25.71
CA GLU A 32 4.11 5.35 -25.25
C GLU A 32 3.79 5.42 -23.76
N LEU A 33 2.88 4.57 -23.28
CA LEU A 33 2.54 4.48 -21.85
C LEU A 33 3.77 4.14 -21.00
N LEU A 34 4.53 3.13 -21.38
CA LEU A 34 5.76 2.74 -20.67
C LEU A 34 6.81 3.86 -20.63
N LYS A 35 6.85 4.72 -21.65
CA LYS A 35 7.78 5.87 -21.69
C LYS A 35 7.24 7.12 -21.00
N SER A 36 5.93 7.21 -20.78
CA SER A 36 5.25 8.42 -20.30
C SER A 36 5.59 8.81 -18.87
N GLY A 37 6.07 7.86 -18.05
CA GLY A 37 6.25 8.04 -16.61
C GLY A 37 4.94 8.11 -15.82
N LEU A 38 3.78 7.87 -16.45
CA LEU A 38 2.47 7.85 -15.79
C LEU A 38 2.25 6.61 -14.92
N ILE A 39 3.01 5.55 -15.17
CA ILE A 39 2.96 4.29 -14.44
C ILE A 39 4.33 3.95 -13.87
N ASP A 40 4.33 3.26 -12.74
CA ASP A 40 5.55 2.67 -12.19
C ASP A 40 5.86 1.37 -12.95
N ASN A 41 6.81 1.44 -13.87
CA ASN A 41 7.22 0.29 -14.66
C ASN A 41 7.87 -0.81 -13.80
N SER A 42 8.49 -0.49 -12.65
CA SER A 42 9.03 -1.49 -11.74
C SER A 42 7.89 -2.30 -11.14
N LEU A 43 6.89 -1.61 -10.58
CA LEU A 43 5.71 -2.25 -10.00
C LEU A 43 4.92 -3.04 -11.04
N LEU A 44 4.79 -2.53 -12.27
CA LEU A 44 4.18 -3.26 -13.37
C LEU A 44 4.94 -4.56 -13.68
N CYS A 45 6.27 -4.53 -13.70
CA CYS A 45 7.07 -5.72 -13.91
C CYS A 45 6.91 -6.73 -12.77
N GLU A 46 6.89 -6.26 -11.52
CA GLU A 46 6.68 -7.10 -10.34
C GLU A 46 5.30 -7.78 -10.35
N LEU A 47 4.26 -7.04 -10.72
CA LEU A 47 2.93 -7.59 -10.97
C LEU A 47 2.98 -8.68 -12.06
N ALA A 48 3.62 -8.38 -13.20
CA ALA A 48 3.65 -9.28 -14.35
C ALA A 48 4.47 -10.57 -14.10
N VAL A 49 5.49 -10.53 -13.23
CA VAL A 49 6.30 -11.71 -12.87
C VAL A 49 5.79 -12.44 -11.63
N HIS A 50 4.70 -11.97 -11.01
CA HIS A 50 4.10 -12.65 -9.88
C HIS A 50 3.67 -14.08 -10.26
N PRO A 51 3.93 -15.12 -9.43
CA PRO A 51 3.67 -16.52 -9.80
C PRO A 51 2.21 -16.81 -10.15
N ASP A 52 1.27 -16.08 -9.55
CA ASP A 52 -0.17 -16.22 -9.83
C ASP A 52 -0.67 -15.35 -11.00
N PHE A 53 0.15 -14.44 -11.55
CA PHE A 53 -0.26 -13.56 -12.65
C PHE A 53 -0.69 -14.32 -13.92
N PRO A 54 -0.02 -15.41 -14.36
CA PRO A 54 -0.48 -16.20 -15.49
C PRO A 54 -1.89 -16.78 -15.30
N ARG A 55 -2.26 -17.13 -14.06
CA ARG A 55 -3.60 -17.62 -13.74
C ARG A 55 -4.63 -16.49 -13.86
N LEU A 56 -4.34 -15.31 -13.29
CA LEU A 56 -5.18 -14.13 -13.46
C LEU A 56 -5.41 -13.80 -14.94
N MET A 57 -4.35 -13.86 -15.76
CA MET A 57 -4.46 -13.63 -17.20
C MET A 57 -5.37 -14.66 -17.89
N ALA A 58 -5.25 -15.94 -17.54
CA ALA A 58 -6.14 -16.98 -18.07
C ALA A 58 -7.61 -16.74 -17.69
N ASP A 59 -7.89 -16.38 -16.43
CA ASP A 59 -9.24 -16.09 -15.97
C ASP A 59 -9.83 -14.82 -16.63
N LEU A 60 -9.00 -13.80 -16.87
CA LEU A 60 -9.37 -12.62 -17.66
C LEU A 60 -9.68 -12.97 -19.12
N GLU A 61 -8.86 -13.79 -19.76
CA GLU A 61 -9.10 -14.26 -21.14
C GLU A 61 -10.39 -15.07 -21.23
N ILE A 62 -10.67 -15.94 -20.28
CA ILE A 62 -11.91 -16.74 -20.21
C ILE A 62 -13.14 -15.82 -20.13
N TYR A 63 -13.06 -14.78 -19.30
CA TYR A 63 -14.13 -13.79 -19.14
C TYR A 63 -14.33 -12.95 -20.40
N VAL A 64 -13.25 -12.36 -20.95
CA VAL A 64 -13.29 -11.50 -22.15
C VAL A 64 -13.78 -12.27 -23.38
N ASN A 65 -13.34 -13.52 -23.55
CA ASN A 65 -13.78 -14.36 -24.67
C ASN A 65 -15.21 -14.91 -24.48
N GLY A 66 -15.83 -14.69 -23.32
CA GLY A 66 -17.19 -15.13 -22.99
C GLY A 66 -17.37 -16.65 -22.98
N ILE A 67 -16.28 -17.43 -22.86
CA ILE A 67 -16.33 -18.90 -22.92
C ILE A 67 -17.01 -19.46 -21.66
N ALA A 68 -16.67 -18.94 -20.48
CA ALA A 68 -17.30 -19.35 -19.23
C ALA A 68 -18.80 -19.05 -19.21
N GLY A 69 -19.21 -17.88 -19.73
CA GLY A 69 -20.62 -17.49 -19.82
C GLY A 69 -21.46 -18.50 -20.61
N LYS A 70 -20.95 -18.94 -21.77
CA LYS A 70 -21.64 -19.97 -22.58
C LYS A 70 -21.79 -21.31 -21.86
N GLN A 71 -20.79 -21.71 -21.07
CA GLN A 71 -20.85 -22.96 -20.30
C GLN A 71 -21.85 -22.86 -19.14
N VAL A 72 -21.84 -21.73 -18.42
CA VAL A 72 -22.82 -21.47 -17.35
C VAL A 72 -24.23 -21.40 -17.89
N GLN A 73 -24.46 -20.71 -19.02
CA GLN A 73 -25.76 -20.68 -19.69
C GLN A 73 -26.24 -22.09 -20.08
N SER A 74 -25.33 -22.93 -20.58
CA SER A 74 -25.64 -24.33 -20.90
C SER A 74 -26.03 -25.12 -19.65
N ALA A 75 -25.33 -24.93 -18.53
CA ALA A 75 -25.67 -25.55 -17.25
C ALA A 75 -27.03 -25.07 -16.71
N ASN A 76 -27.29 -23.76 -16.75
CA ASN A 76 -28.57 -23.17 -16.36
C ASN A 76 -29.73 -23.70 -17.22
N ALA A 77 -29.53 -23.89 -18.53
CA ALA A 77 -30.54 -24.47 -19.41
C ALA A 77 -30.90 -25.93 -19.03
N ILE A 78 -29.93 -26.71 -18.53
CA ILE A 78 -30.18 -28.06 -18.00
C ILE A 78 -31.03 -27.97 -16.72
N VAL A 79 -30.68 -27.06 -15.82
CA VAL A 79 -31.42 -26.78 -14.58
C VAL A 79 -32.87 -26.36 -14.89
N ASP A 80 -33.07 -25.49 -15.86
CA ASP A 80 -34.39 -25.07 -16.35
C ASP A 80 -35.20 -26.24 -16.91
N THR A 81 -34.57 -27.08 -17.73
CA THR A 81 -35.23 -28.24 -18.35
C THR A 81 -35.70 -29.24 -17.30
N MET A 82 -34.85 -29.51 -16.30
CA MET A 82 -35.20 -30.38 -15.17
C MET A 82 -36.31 -29.76 -14.32
N SER A 83 -36.23 -28.46 -14.01
CA SER A 83 -37.23 -27.73 -13.23
C SER A 83 -38.60 -27.78 -13.91
N ALA A 84 -38.65 -27.53 -15.22
CA ALA A 84 -39.86 -27.59 -16.02
C ALA A 84 -40.45 -29.00 -16.07
N THR A 85 -39.60 -30.04 -16.15
CA THR A 85 -40.04 -31.44 -16.13
C THR A 85 -40.68 -31.81 -14.80
N ILE A 86 -40.07 -31.41 -13.67
CA ILE A 86 -40.59 -31.64 -12.32
C ILE A 86 -41.93 -30.91 -12.14
N MET A 87 -42.00 -29.65 -12.54
CA MET A 87 -43.24 -28.86 -12.51
C MET A 87 -44.37 -29.55 -13.28
N LYS A 88 -44.08 -30.06 -14.48
CA LYS A 88 -45.08 -30.72 -15.32
C LYS A 88 -45.54 -32.07 -14.77
N GLN A 89 -44.62 -32.87 -14.23
CA GLN A 89 -44.93 -34.25 -13.78
C GLN A 89 -45.57 -34.30 -12.40
N TYR A 90 -45.10 -33.47 -11.48
CA TYR A 90 -45.47 -33.57 -10.05
C TYR A 90 -46.26 -32.37 -9.55
N ASN A 91 -46.25 -31.25 -10.29
CA ASN A 91 -46.88 -29.97 -9.92
C ASN A 91 -46.66 -29.58 -8.44
N PRO A 92 -45.39 -29.60 -7.96
CA PRO A 92 -45.09 -29.25 -6.58
C PRO A 92 -45.39 -27.76 -6.32
N GLY A 93 -45.62 -27.41 -5.05
CA GLY A 93 -45.75 -26.01 -4.67
C GLY A 93 -44.45 -25.23 -4.91
N LEU A 94 -44.54 -23.91 -5.13
CA LEU A 94 -43.35 -23.06 -5.35
C LEU A 94 -42.36 -23.01 -4.17
N SER A 95 -42.84 -23.36 -2.97
CA SER A 95 -42.03 -23.48 -1.75
C SER A 95 -41.50 -24.90 -1.54
N ASP A 96 -41.69 -25.81 -2.49
CA ASP A 96 -41.14 -27.16 -2.41
C ASP A 96 -39.59 -27.09 -2.33
N PRO A 97 -38.97 -27.70 -1.31
CA PRO A 97 -37.53 -27.59 -1.09
C PRO A 97 -36.68 -28.12 -2.26
N GLN A 98 -37.11 -29.19 -2.92
CA GLN A 98 -36.33 -29.82 -4.01
C GLN A 98 -36.36 -28.94 -5.26
N LEU A 99 -37.53 -28.39 -5.59
CA LEU A 99 -37.67 -27.41 -6.66
C LEU A 99 -36.89 -26.11 -6.36
N ARG A 100 -36.98 -25.61 -5.12
CA ARG A 100 -36.23 -24.41 -4.69
C ARG A 100 -34.73 -24.61 -4.77
N GLN A 101 -34.23 -25.79 -4.42
CA GLN A 101 -32.81 -26.14 -4.54
C GLN A 101 -32.34 -26.06 -5.99
N LEU A 102 -33.13 -26.57 -6.94
CA LEU A 102 -32.78 -26.54 -8.35
C LEU A 102 -32.78 -25.12 -8.92
N ILE A 103 -33.80 -24.30 -8.58
CA ILE A 103 -33.83 -22.89 -8.97
C ILE A 103 -32.63 -22.13 -8.39
N ALA A 104 -32.27 -22.39 -7.13
CA ALA A 104 -31.13 -21.75 -6.48
C ALA A 104 -29.77 -22.21 -7.04
N ALA A 105 -29.72 -23.29 -7.81
CA ALA A 105 -28.49 -23.77 -8.46
C ALA A 105 -28.10 -22.94 -9.70
N HIS A 106 -28.95 -22.01 -10.14
CA HIS A 106 -28.60 -21.07 -11.20
C HIS A 106 -27.37 -20.26 -10.83
N ILE A 107 -26.42 -20.22 -11.76
CA ILE A 107 -25.21 -19.43 -11.62
C ILE A 107 -25.40 -18.16 -12.45
N ASP A 108 -25.21 -17.00 -11.82
CA ASP A 108 -24.99 -15.74 -12.52
C ASP A 108 -23.55 -15.76 -13.07
N ASP A 109 -23.45 -15.92 -14.38
CA ASP A 109 -22.17 -16.12 -15.07
C ASP A 109 -21.26 -14.90 -14.98
N ASP A 110 -21.81 -13.71 -15.16
CA ASP A 110 -21.07 -12.45 -15.09
C ASP A 110 -20.53 -12.22 -13.67
N SER A 111 -21.40 -12.36 -12.66
CA SER A 111 -21.00 -12.21 -11.26
C SER A 111 -19.97 -13.25 -10.83
N PHE A 112 -20.14 -14.51 -11.25
CA PHE A 112 -19.21 -15.59 -10.93
C PHE A 112 -17.81 -15.34 -11.51
N CYS A 113 -17.71 -15.01 -12.80
CA CYS A 113 -16.41 -14.80 -13.44
C CYS A 113 -15.68 -13.59 -12.84
N ARG A 114 -16.39 -12.48 -12.59
CA ARG A 114 -15.81 -11.29 -11.94
C ARG A 114 -15.33 -11.59 -10.53
N TYR A 115 -16.07 -12.42 -9.79
CA TYR A 115 -15.66 -12.83 -8.44
C TYR A 115 -14.34 -13.60 -8.44
N VAL A 116 -14.16 -14.56 -9.36
CA VAL A 116 -12.92 -15.33 -9.50
C VAL A 116 -11.74 -14.40 -9.81
N ILE A 117 -11.89 -13.52 -10.80
CA ILE A 117 -10.87 -12.53 -11.17
C ILE A 117 -10.52 -11.64 -9.98
N GLN A 118 -11.53 -11.18 -9.23
CA GLN A 118 -11.35 -10.33 -8.06
C GLN A 118 -10.54 -11.02 -6.95
N GLN A 119 -10.78 -12.31 -6.71
CA GLN A 119 -10.00 -13.07 -5.74
C GLN A 119 -8.54 -13.16 -6.14
N ASP A 120 -8.27 -13.44 -7.41
CA ASP A 120 -6.91 -13.62 -7.91
C ASP A 120 -6.13 -12.30 -7.85
N ILE A 121 -6.70 -11.17 -8.29
CA ILE A 121 -6.02 -9.87 -8.18
C ILE A 121 -5.83 -9.43 -6.73
N ASN A 122 -6.79 -9.72 -5.84
CA ASN A 122 -6.67 -9.38 -4.42
C ASN A 122 -5.50 -10.11 -3.75
N LYS A 123 -5.31 -11.39 -4.11
CA LYS A 123 -4.20 -12.19 -3.61
C LYS A 123 -2.87 -11.60 -4.06
N ILE A 124 -2.72 -11.32 -5.35
CA ILE A 124 -1.50 -10.73 -5.92
C ILE A 124 -1.21 -9.36 -5.26
N ALA A 125 -2.21 -8.51 -5.10
CA ALA A 125 -2.05 -7.21 -4.46
C ALA A 125 -1.58 -7.32 -3.00
N LEU A 126 -2.09 -8.32 -2.26
CA LEU A 126 -1.65 -8.58 -0.89
C LEU A 126 -0.19 -9.05 -0.85
N ASP A 127 0.19 -9.98 -1.73
CA ASP A 127 1.55 -10.52 -1.81
C ASP A 127 2.57 -9.43 -2.19
N LEU A 128 2.21 -8.57 -3.16
CA LEU A 128 3.01 -7.39 -3.50
C LEU A 128 3.17 -6.45 -2.30
N ARG A 129 2.07 -6.16 -1.58
CA ARG A 129 2.14 -5.30 -0.39
C ARG A 129 3.04 -5.87 0.70
N GLU A 130 2.97 -7.18 0.95
CA GLU A 130 3.81 -7.83 1.96
C GLU A 130 5.28 -7.86 1.52
N ALA A 131 5.58 -8.04 0.23
CA ALA A 131 6.94 -7.97 -0.30
C ALA A 131 7.57 -6.57 -0.14
N HIS A 132 6.75 -5.52 -0.16
CA HIS A 132 7.16 -4.12 0.02
C HIS A 132 6.99 -3.60 1.45
N LYS A 133 6.57 -4.45 2.39
CA LYS A 133 6.20 -4.02 3.75
C LYS A 133 7.38 -3.40 4.48
N ASP A 134 8.55 -3.99 4.37
CA ASP A 134 9.77 -3.48 5.01
C ASP A 134 10.25 -2.18 4.35
N ASP A 135 10.01 -2.01 3.04
CA ASP A 135 10.32 -0.79 2.29
C ASP A 135 9.31 0.35 2.62
N PHE A 136 8.05 0.02 2.90
CA PHE A 136 6.98 0.97 3.25
C PHE A 136 7.05 1.45 4.71
N PHE A 137 7.55 0.61 5.62
CA PHE A 137 7.80 0.93 7.02
C PHE A 137 9.26 1.31 7.31
N SER A 138 10.17 1.21 6.33
CA SER A 138 11.40 2.00 6.34
C SER A 138 11.04 3.45 6.07
N VAL A 139 10.49 4.06 7.11
CA VAL A 139 10.60 5.48 7.36
C VAL A 139 12.04 5.89 6.97
N PRO A 140 12.24 6.89 6.10
CA PRO A 140 13.55 7.49 5.95
C PRO A 140 14.05 7.79 7.38
N GLY A 141 15.31 7.52 7.71
CA GLY A 141 15.85 7.75 9.06
C GLY A 141 15.76 9.20 9.60
N ASP A 142 14.99 10.06 8.94
CA ASP A 142 14.53 11.38 9.31
C ASP A 142 12.99 11.42 9.42
N ASN A 143 12.34 10.60 10.26
CA ASN A 143 10.99 10.97 10.70
C ASN A 143 11.12 12.08 11.74
N PRO A 144 10.74 13.33 11.41
CA PRO A 144 10.88 14.44 12.32
C PRO A 144 10.06 14.28 13.60
N LEU A 145 9.07 13.36 13.65
CA LEU A 145 8.32 13.02 14.86
C LEU A 145 9.07 12.04 15.77
N GLU A 146 9.73 11.00 15.24
CA GLU A 146 10.51 10.07 16.08
C GLU A 146 11.72 10.78 16.69
N ASP A 147 12.44 11.56 15.89
CA ASP A 147 13.52 12.41 16.38
C ASP A 147 13.03 13.41 17.43
N PHE A 148 11.82 13.94 17.28
CA PHE A 148 11.21 14.86 18.23
C PHE A 148 10.82 14.16 19.55
N LEU A 149 10.22 12.98 19.48
CA LEU A 149 9.83 12.19 20.65
C LEU A 149 11.06 11.71 21.42
N GLN A 150 12.06 11.16 20.73
CA GLN A 150 13.31 10.72 21.36
C GLN A 150 14.06 11.89 21.99
N THR A 151 14.11 13.05 21.33
CA THR A 151 14.75 14.25 21.90
C THR A 151 13.97 14.79 23.10
N ALA A 152 12.64 14.73 23.08
CA ALA A 152 11.81 15.11 24.22
C ALA A 152 12.02 14.16 25.42
N GLU A 153 12.16 12.85 25.18
CA GLU A 153 12.45 11.86 26.23
C GLU A 153 13.86 12.02 26.83
N GLU A 154 14.88 12.21 25.98
CA GLU A 154 16.26 12.45 26.43
C GLU A 154 16.39 13.72 27.28
N THR A 155 15.59 14.74 26.99
CA THR A 155 15.60 16.03 27.71
C THR A 155 14.68 16.07 28.93
N ALA A 156 13.78 15.08 29.09
CA ALA A 156 12.91 14.91 30.24
C ALA A 156 13.50 14.00 31.34
N SER A 157 14.75 13.55 31.17
CA SER A 157 15.45 12.76 32.18
C SER A 157 15.57 13.53 33.51
N PRO A 158 15.18 12.92 34.66
CA PRO A 158 15.08 13.60 35.95
C PRO A 158 16.41 14.10 36.52
N ASP A 159 17.54 13.67 35.96
CA ASP A 159 18.90 14.06 36.39
C ASP A 159 19.48 15.24 35.58
N SER A 160 18.74 15.78 34.60
CA SER A 160 19.24 16.82 33.70
C SER A 160 18.89 18.23 34.19
N ASP A 161 19.86 19.15 34.20
CA ASP A 161 19.61 20.57 34.42
C ASP A 161 18.60 21.09 33.36
N PRO A 162 17.39 21.55 33.75
CA PRO A 162 16.33 21.92 32.81
C PRO A 162 16.77 22.97 31.79
N GLU A 163 17.68 23.87 32.19
CA GLU A 163 18.20 24.90 31.31
C GLU A 163 19.17 24.33 30.26
N GLN A 164 19.99 23.35 30.62
CA GLN A 164 20.86 22.65 29.67
C GLN A 164 20.09 21.72 28.75
N ALA A 165 19.06 21.03 29.28
CA ALA A 165 18.18 20.16 28.51
C ALA A 165 17.44 20.95 27.42
N ALA A 166 16.90 22.13 27.76
CA ALA A 166 16.25 22.99 26.79
C ALA A 166 17.21 23.57 25.74
N LEU A 167 18.44 23.91 26.11
CA LEU A 167 19.46 24.36 25.16
C LEU A 167 19.89 23.22 24.22
N ALA A 168 20.01 21.99 24.72
CA ALA A 168 20.30 20.81 23.91
C ALA A 168 19.14 20.50 22.94
N PHE A 169 17.89 20.62 23.40
CA PHE A 169 16.69 20.49 22.58
C PHE A 169 16.67 21.49 21.41
N ILE A 170 16.88 22.77 21.71
CA ILE A 170 16.93 23.85 20.72
C ILE A 170 18.08 23.63 19.72
N CYS A 171 19.26 23.24 20.21
CA CYS A 171 20.40 22.94 19.34
C CYS A 171 20.08 21.78 18.39
N LYS A 172 19.55 20.66 18.89
CA LYS A 172 19.20 19.48 18.07
C LYS A 172 18.14 19.85 17.02
N ARG A 173 17.14 20.67 17.37
CA ARG A 173 16.13 21.16 16.41
C ARG A 173 16.69 22.06 15.32
N LEU A 174 17.66 22.91 15.65
CA LEU A 174 18.36 23.77 14.71
C LEU A 174 19.50 23.07 13.97
N LYS A 175 19.68 21.75 14.18
CA LYS A 175 20.81 20.94 13.68
C LYS A 175 22.18 21.51 14.09
N LEU A 176 22.25 22.14 15.25
CA LEU A 176 23.46 22.68 15.86
C LEU A 176 24.06 21.68 16.86
N ASN A 177 25.39 21.62 16.92
CA ASN A 177 26.10 20.78 17.87
C ASN A 177 26.52 21.60 19.09
N LEU A 178 25.82 21.43 20.22
CA LEU A 178 26.08 22.15 21.47
C LEU A 178 27.52 21.99 21.99
N LYS A 179 28.17 20.84 21.75
CA LYS A 179 29.55 20.58 22.18
C LYS A 179 30.59 21.34 21.34
N LYS A 180 30.21 21.80 20.15
CA LYS A 180 31.09 22.55 19.23
C LYS A 180 30.93 24.07 19.35
N LEU A 181 29.94 24.55 20.12
CA LEU A 181 29.77 25.98 20.40
C LEU A 181 30.81 26.45 21.44
N SER A 182 31.38 27.62 21.21
CA SER A 182 32.21 28.34 22.19
C SER A 182 31.36 28.85 23.36
N GLU A 183 32.00 29.21 24.47
CA GLU A 183 31.29 29.74 25.65
C GLU A 183 30.56 31.07 25.35
N GLU A 184 31.09 31.90 24.45
CA GLU A 184 30.42 33.12 24.00
C GLU A 184 29.18 32.82 23.16
N GLU A 185 29.25 31.85 22.24
CA GLU A 185 28.12 31.42 21.42
C GLU A 185 27.02 30.78 22.26
N LYS A 186 27.38 29.95 23.25
CA LYS A 186 26.43 29.39 24.23
C LYS A 186 25.74 30.50 25.03
N LYS A 187 26.48 31.53 25.45
CA LYS A 187 25.92 32.68 26.19
C LYS A 187 24.95 33.50 25.35
N TRP A 188 25.24 33.70 24.06
CA TRP A 188 24.34 34.35 23.12
C TRP A 188 23.10 33.52 22.83
N LEU A 189 23.27 32.22 22.59
CA LEU A 189 22.15 31.29 22.37
C LEU A 189 21.21 31.27 23.59
N LYS A 190 21.76 31.23 24.80
CA LYS A 190 21.01 31.34 26.06
C LYS A 190 20.22 32.64 26.14
N LYS A 191 20.83 33.80 25.85
CA LYS A 191 20.14 35.09 25.83
C LYS A 191 19.01 35.18 24.80
N ILE A 192 19.19 34.55 23.64
CA ILE A 192 18.16 34.49 22.59
C ILE A 192 17.02 33.57 23.03
N ALA A 193 17.34 32.40 23.55
CA ALA A 193 16.38 31.41 24.00
C ALA A 193 15.51 31.95 25.16
N GLN A 194 16.08 32.72 26.09
CA GLN A 194 15.35 33.38 27.18
C GLN A 194 14.36 34.47 26.71
N LYS A 195 14.48 34.95 25.47
CA LYS A 195 13.48 35.85 24.86
C LYS A 195 12.27 35.09 24.28
N SER A 196 12.35 33.76 24.19
CA SER A 196 11.24 32.91 23.80
C SER A 196 10.30 32.66 24.98
N ASP A 197 8.99 32.62 24.72
CA ASP A 197 7.99 32.27 25.72
C ASP A 197 8.10 30.82 26.22
N LEU A 198 8.82 29.96 25.49
CA LEU A 198 9.01 28.54 25.81
C LEU A 198 9.94 28.28 27.00
N LEU A 199 10.79 29.25 27.38
CA LEU A 199 11.76 29.13 28.48
C LEU A 199 11.42 30.00 29.69
N LYS A 200 10.27 30.69 29.68
CA LYS A 200 9.79 31.41 30.85
C LYS A 200 9.41 30.38 31.91
N ASN A 201 10.19 30.30 32.99
CA ASN A 201 9.82 29.54 34.18
C ASN A 201 8.36 29.86 34.57
N PRO A 202 7.44 28.89 34.60
CA PRO A 202 6.15 29.09 35.23
C PRO A 202 6.42 29.06 36.74
N ASN A 203 6.84 30.18 37.31
CA ASN A 203 6.95 30.31 38.76
C ASN A 203 5.51 30.33 39.31
N PRO A 204 5.00 29.28 39.96
CA PRO A 204 3.67 29.30 40.49
C PRO A 204 3.76 30.02 41.83
N GLN A 205 3.59 31.34 41.85
CA GLN A 205 3.20 32.03 43.08
C GLN A 205 1.76 31.63 43.42
N ARG A 206 1.58 30.39 43.87
CA ARG A 206 0.39 29.97 44.61
C ARG A 206 0.71 30.13 46.09
N GLY A 207 0.37 31.29 46.64
CA GLY A 207 0.61 31.60 48.04
C GLY A 207 -0.02 32.90 48.52
N ARG A 208 -1.28 32.80 48.98
CA ARG A 208 -1.96 33.65 49.99
C ARG A 208 -2.06 35.16 49.72
N LYS A 209 -3.27 35.61 49.35
CA LYS A 209 -4.25 36.16 50.31
C LYS A 209 -5.66 36.04 49.73
#